data_AF-A0A060DP74-F1
#
_entry.id   AF-A0A060DP74-F1
#
_cell.length_a   1.000
_cell.length_b   1.000
_cell.length_c   1.000
_cell.angle_alpha   90.00
_cell.angle_beta   90.00
_cell.angle_gamma   90.00
#
_symmetry.space_group_name_H-M   'P 1'
#
loop_
_entity.id
_entity.type
_entity.pdbx_description
1 polymer ?
#
loop_
_entity_poly.entity_id
_entity_poly.type
_entity_poly.pdbx_seq_one_letter_code
_entity_poly.pdbx_strand_id
1 'polypeptide(L)'
;MMQFRERRRVIQVIRTVYDPDLKRGRSELVGKIDKAAPVVTDRLQKSCTPEELSEILTYLDDRHNRLRNEAVRAGAETLPAQMREAAEYFRTHRDDDARAFATEIRLAWEDLKTALREAGFSKSKVLKKAVDRDKAPEKAPEKAAEKKATAKTEAPTPSVSLTVDGAAEPAAAPSPAAPVRKPRARKARTAPATAVAAEGTSSDSGSAGSSPAA
;
A
#
# COMPACT_ATOMS: atom_id res chain seq x y z
N MET A 1 6.84 17.98 -22.00
CA MET A 1 7.34 16.78 -21.29
C MET A 1 7.30 17.03 -19.80
N MET A 2 6.48 16.27 -19.08
CA MET A 2 6.43 16.29 -17.62
C MET A 2 7.48 15.39 -16.98
N GLN A 3 7.92 15.79 -15.79
CA GLN A 3 8.75 15.00 -14.89
C GLN A 3 8.04 14.85 -13.55
N PHE A 4 8.05 13.63 -13.03
CA PHE A 4 7.48 13.31 -11.72
C PHE A 4 8.60 12.94 -10.75
N ARG A 5 8.66 13.62 -9.60
CA ARG A 5 9.62 13.30 -8.55
C ARG A 5 8.91 12.87 -7.28
N GLU A 6 9.03 11.58 -6.95
CA GLU A 6 8.50 11.04 -5.69
C GLU A 6 9.42 11.41 -4.52
N ARG A 7 8.85 12.07 -3.50
CA ARG A 7 9.50 12.33 -2.21
C ARG A 7 8.80 11.52 -1.12
N ARG A 8 9.12 11.78 0.16
CA ARG A 8 8.56 11.02 1.29
C ARG A 8 7.02 10.97 1.25
N ARG A 9 6.35 12.14 1.29
CA ARG A 9 4.88 12.25 1.32
C ARG A 9 4.24 12.87 0.08
N VAL A 10 5.03 13.41 -0.84
CA VAL A 10 4.50 14.17 -1.98
C VAL A 10 5.15 13.73 -3.29
N ILE A 11 4.38 13.85 -4.37
CA ILE A 11 4.82 13.74 -5.76
C ILE A 11 4.93 15.17 -6.29
N GLN A 12 6.11 15.56 -6.73
CA GLN A 12 6.32 16.86 -7.37
C GLN A 12 6.09 16.72 -8.88
N VAL A 13 5.22 17.57 -9.42
CA VAL A 13 4.94 17.66 -10.86
C VAL A 13 5.76 18.81 -11.42
N ILE A 14 6.68 18.50 -12.33
CA ILE A 14 7.67 19.44 -12.86
C ILE A 14 7.55 19.46 -14.37
N ARG A 15 7.35 20.63 -14.97
CA ARG A 15 7.40 20.82 -16.42
C ARG A 15 8.78 21.31 -16.84
N THR A 16 9.18 20.97 -18.05
CA THR A 16 10.41 21.53 -18.66
C THR A 16 10.01 22.54 -19.73
N VAL A 17 10.46 23.78 -19.57
CA VAL A 17 10.19 24.90 -20.50
C VAL A 17 11.51 25.33 -21.12
N TYR A 18 11.55 25.61 -22.43
CA TYR A 18 12.76 26.11 -23.08
C TYR A 18 13.01 27.57 -22.68
N ASP A 19 14.20 27.85 -22.17
CA ASP A 19 14.65 29.20 -21.87
C ASP A 19 15.58 29.67 -23.01
N PRO A 20 15.16 30.65 -23.83
CA PRO A 20 15.95 31.10 -24.98
C PRO A 20 17.24 31.84 -24.58
N ASP A 21 17.28 32.44 -23.39
CA ASP A 21 18.45 33.18 -22.91
C ASP A 21 19.58 32.22 -22.52
N LEU A 22 19.20 31.11 -21.88
CA LEU A 22 20.11 30.05 -21.46
C LEU A 22 20.34 28.97 -22.53
N LYS A 23 19.62 29.05 -23.67
CA LYS A 23 19.58 28.04 -24.74
C LYS A 23 19.37 26.61 -24.23
N ARG A 24 18.67 26.44 -23.11
CA ARG A 24 18.49 25.15 -22.42
C ARG A 24 17.12 25.08 -21.75
N GLY A 25 16.61 23.86 -21.55
CA GLY A 25 15.39 23.64 -20.77
C GLY A 25 15.55 24.00 -19.29
N ARG A 26 14.64 24.80 -18.77
CA ARG A 26 14.46 25.12 -17.35
C ARG A 26 13.34 24.26 -16.77
N SER A 27 13.56 23.70 -15.58
CA SER A 27 12.54 22.94 -14.85
C SER A 27 11.70 23.87 -13.97
N GLU A 28 10.39 23.84 -14.16
CA GLU A 28 9.43 24.59 -13.36
C GLU A 28 8.54 23.64 -12.56
N LEU A 29 8.45 23.87 -11.24
CA LEU A 29 7.55 23.12 -10.38
C LEU A 29 6.12 23.62 -10.60
N VAL A 30 5.27 22.77 -11.17
CA VAL A 30 3.86 23.08 -11.45
C VAL A 30 3.00 22.87 -10.21
N GLY A 31 3.25 21.79 -9.48
CA GLY A 31 2.53 21.53 -8.25
C GLY A 31 3.01 20.29 -7.48
N LYS A 32 2.23 19.96 -6.45
CA LYS A 32 2.48 18.83 -5.55
C LYS A 32 1.20 18.03 -5.39
N ILE A 33 1.32 16.71 -5.43
CA ILE A 33 0.23 15.75 -5.19
C ILE A 33 0.60 14.93 -3.95
N ASP A 34 -0.36 14.62 -3.08
CA ASP A 34 -0.13 13.74 -1.93
C ASP A 34 0.04 12.28 -2.40
N LYS A 35 0.97 11.55 -1.78
CA LYS A 35 1.17 10.11 -2.06
C LYS A 35 0.11 9.22 -1.42
N ALA A 36 -0.47 9.65 -0.29
CA ALA A 36 -1.47 8.88 0.43
C ALA A 36 -2.83 8.94 -0.27
N ALA A 37 -3.19 10.11 -0.77
CA ALA A 37 -4.40 10.35 -1.54
C ALA A 37 -4.04 11.13 -2.82
N PRO A 38 -3.58 10.45 -3.88
CA PRO A 38 -3.16 11.12 -5.11
C PRO A 38 -4.37 11.64 -5.89
N VAL A 39 -4.76 12.88 -5.59
CA VAL A 39 -5.84 13.59 -6.27
C VAL A 39 -5.27 14.82 -6.97
N VAL A 40 -5.66 15.01 -8.23
CA VAL A 40 -5.33 16.22 -9.00
C VAL A 40 -6.14 17.37 -8.43
N THR A 41 -5.48 18.28 -7.70
CA THR A 41 -6.14 19.44 -7.09
C THR A 41 -6.61 20.46 -8.15
N ASP A 42 -7.64 21.24 -7.84
CA ASP A 42 -8.15 22.31 -8.73
C ASP A 42 -7.06 23.32 -9.13
N ARG A 43 -6.09 23.56 -8.24
CA ARG A 43 -4.94 24.41 -8.52
C ARG A 43 -4.07 23.82 -9.62
N LEU A 44 -3.83 22.51 -9.56
CA LEU A 44 -3.04 21.79 -10.56
C LEU A 44 -3.78 21.74 -11.91
N GLN A 45 -5.10 21.54 -11.89
CA GLN A 45 -5.94 21.59 -13.09
C GLN A 45 -5.86 22.94 -13.80
N LYS A 46 -5.90 24.05 -13.06
CA LYS A 46 -5.81 25.40 -13.64
C LYS A 46 -4.42 25.76 -14.16
N SER A 47 -3.36 25.14 -13.63
CA SER A 47 -1.97 25.44 -14.01
C SER A 47 -1.44 24.61 -15.17
N CYS A 48 -2.15 23.55 -15.55
CA CYS A 48 -1.72 22.59 -16.56
C CYS A 48 -2.54 22.71 -17.84
N THR A 49 -1.93 22.39 -18.98
CA THR A 49 -2.67 22.17 -20.24
C THR A 49 -3.40 20.82 -20.20
N PRO A 50 -4.40 20.57 -21.05
CA PRO A 50 -5.09 19.27 -21.08
C PRO A 50 -4.15 18.09 -21.41
N GLU A 51 -3.12 18.31 -22.23
CA GLU A 51 -2.09 17.31 -22.53
C GLU A 51 -1.23 17.01 -21.30
N GLU A 52 -0.86 18.05 -20.55
CA GLU A 52 -0.11 17.88 -19.31
C GLU A 52 -0.94 17.15 -18.24
N LEU A 53 -2.24 17.40 -18.18
CA LEU A 53 -3.15 16.70 -17.28
C LEU A 53 -3.29 15.22 -17.64
N SER A 54 -3.33 14.87 -18.93
CA SER A 54 -3.38 13.47 -19.35
C SER A 54 -2.08 12.72 -19.03
N GLU A 55 -0.92 13.37 -19.13
CA GLU A 55 0.37 12.83 -18.65
C GLU A 55 0.33 12.57 -17.13
N ILE A 56 -0.21 13.51 -16.34
CA ILE A 56 -0.35 13.37 -14.88
C ILE A 56 -1.27 12.19 -14.53
N LEU A 57 -2.43 12.07 -15.17
CA LEU A 57 -3.38 10.99 -14.91
C LEU A 57 -2.79 9.63 -15.26
N THR A 58 -2.18 9.50 -16.44
CA THR A 58 -1.47 8.27 -16.85
C THR A 58 -0.42 7.86 -15.83
N TYR A 59 0.39 8.82 -15.35
CA TYR A 59 1.40 8.54 -14.33
C TYR A 59 0.78 8.05 -13.00
N LEU A 60 -0.34 8.63 -12.56
CA LEU A 60 -1.02 8.21 -11.33
C LEU A 60 -1.60 6.80 -11.45
N ASP A 61 -2.18 6.47 -12.60
CA ASP A 61 -2.72 5.13 -12.89
C ASP A 61 -1.61 4.08 -12.94
N ASP A 62 -0.51 4.36 -13.65
CA ASP A 62 0.67 3.49 -13.70
C ASP A 62 1.25 3.25 -12.31
N ARG A 63 1.34 4.31 -11.49
CA ARG A 63 1.79 4.21 -10.11
C ARG A 63 0.84 3.35 -9.27
N HIS A 64 -0.46 3.53 -9.41
CA HIS A 64 -1.46 2.74 -8.70
C HIS A 64 -1.32 1.25 -9.06
N ASN A 65 -1.23 0.96 -10.36
CA ASN A 65 -1.06 -0.40 -10.87
C ASN A 65 0.23 -1.04 -10.38
N ARG A 66 1.35 -0.30 -10.40
CA ARG A 66 2.63 -0.77 -9.88
C ARG A 66 2.53 -1.16 -8.40
N LEU A 67 2.00 -0.28 -7.56
CA LEU A 67 1.86 -0.54 -6.13
C LEU A 67 0.89 -1.70 -5.84
N ARG A 68 -0.20 -1.78 -6.59
CA ARG A 68 -1.14 -2.91 -6.51
C ARG A 68 -0.45 -4.22 -6.86
N ASN A 69 0.33 -4.26 -7.92
CA ASN A 69 1.04 -5.47 -8.35
C ASN A 69 2.10 -5.88 -7.34
N GLU A 70 2.84 -4.92 -6.77
CA GLU A 70 3.77 -5.17 -5.67
C GLU A 70 3.06 -5.76 -4.45
N ALA A 71 1.91 -5.20 -4.06
CA ALA A 71 1.11 -5.71 -2.94
C ALA A 71 0.55 -7.12 -3.21
N VAL A 72 0.04 -7.37 -4.42
CA VAL A 72 -0.45 -8.69 -4.83
C VAL A 72 0.69 -9.72 -4.80
N ARG A 73 1.87 -9.35 -5.29
CA ARG A 73 3.04 -10.21 -5.25
C ARG A 73 3.47 -10.53 -3.82
N ALA A 74 3.59 -9.52 -2.96
CA ALA A 74 3.93 -9.71 -1.55
C ALA A 74 2.88 -10.58 -0.82
N GLY A 75 1.60 -10.39 -1.16
CA GLY A 75 0.50 -11.24 -0.68
C GLY A 75 0.68 -12.70 -1.13
N ALA A 76 0.97 -12.95 -2.41
CA ALA A 76 1.21 -14.29 -2.92
C ALA A 76 2.46 -14.97 -2.30
N GLU A 77 3.49 -14.18 -1.98
CA GLU A 77 4.71 -14.66 -1.31
C GLU A 77 4.45 -15.08 0.14
N THR A 78 3.58 -14.36 0.86
CA THR A 78 3.27 -14.62 2.28
C THR A 78 2.10 -15.59 2.49
N LEU A 79 1.25 -15.79 1.48
CA LEU A 79 0.06 -16.64 1.55
C LEU A 79 0.33 -18.07 2.07
N PRO A 80 1.38 -18.80 1.65
CA PRO A 80 1.62 -20.16 2.15
C PRO A 80 1.89 -20.21 3.67
N ALA A 81 2.53 -19.18 4.22
CA ALA A 81 2.76 -19.09 5.66
C ALA A 81 1.44 -18.82 6.40
N GLN A 82 0.67 -17.83 5.93
CA GLN A 82 -0.65 -17.48 6.48
C GLN A 82 -1.62 -18.68 6.47
N MET A 83 -1.60 -19.51 5.42
CA MET A 83 -2.43 -20.73 5.37
C MET A 83 -2.05 -21.76 6.44
N ARG A 84 -0.77 -21.86 6.82
CA ARG A 84 -0.31 -22.78 7.88
C ARG A 84 -0.73 -22.26 9.25
N GLU A 85 -0.59 -20.96 9.49
CA GLU A 85 -1.07 -20.29 10.71
C GLU A 85 -2.60 -20.41 10.86
N ALA A 86 -3.35 -20.19 9.78
CA ALA A 86 -4.80 -20.39 9.76
C ALA A 86 -5.16 -21.86 10.07
N ALA A 87 -4.40 -22.83 9.58
CA ALA A 87 -4.63 -24.23 9.91
C ALA A 87 -4.42 -24.52 11.40
N GLU A 88 -3.47 -23.85 12.06
CA GLU A 88 -3.29 -23.94 13.52
C GLU A 88 -4.46 -23.32 14.28
N TYR A 89 -4.93 -22.16 13.85
CA TYR A 89 -6.13 -21.51 14.41
C TYR A 89 -7.34 -22.44 14.40
N PHE A 90 -7.64 -23.10 13.27
CA PHE A 90 -8.76 -24.04 13.16
C PHE A 90 -8.52 -25.38 13.86
N ARG A 91 -7.36 -25.68 14.43
CA ARG A 91 -7.23 -26.87 15.30
C ARG A 91 -7.76 -26.59 16.71
N THR A 92 -7.67 -25.34 17.15
CA THR A 92 -8.03 -24.93 18.51
C THR A 92 -9.37 -24.20 18.60
N HIS A 93 -9.86 -23.62 17.49
CA HIS A 93 -11.08 -22.81 17.45
C HIS A 93 -12.24 -23.49 16.69
N ARG A 94 -13.45 -23.40 17.26
CA ARG A 94 -14.72 -24.00 16.75
C ARG A 94 -15.94 -23.08 16.93
N ASP A 95 -15.68 -21.84 17.28
CA ASP A 95 -16.63 -20.75 17.46
C ASP A 95 -17.26 -20.29 16.12
N ASP A 96 -18.28 -19.44 16.22
CA ASP A 96 -19.03 -18.98 15.04
C ASP A 96 -18.15 -18.14 14.09
N ASP A 97 -17.21 -17.36 14.63
CA ASP A 97 -16.23 -16.62 13.82
C ASP A 97 -15.31 -17.57 13.05
N ALA A 98 -14.86 -18.67 13.66
CA ALA A 98 -14.11 -19.70 12.94
C ALA A 98 -14.95 -20.35 11.83
N ARG A 99 -16.26 -20.50 11.98
CA ARG A 99 -17.12 -21.01 10.89
C ARG A 99 -17.22 -20.01 9.75
N ALA A 100 -17.34 -18.72 10.04
CA ALA A 100 -17.36 -17.66 9.05
C ALA A 100 -16.04 -17.63 8.26
N PHE A 101 -14.90 -17.57 8.95
CA PHE A 101 -13.59 -17.59 8.31
C PHE A 101 -13.33 -18.86 7.49
N ALA A 102 -13.75 -20.03 7.99
CA ALA A 102 -13.59 -21.28 7.24
C ALA A 102 -14.37 -21.26 5.92
N THR A 103 -15.54 -20.61 5.88
CA THR A 103 -16.35 -20.46 4.68
C THR A 103 -15.66 -19.56 3.68
N GLU A 104 -15.21 -18.38 4.11
CA GLU A 104 -14.51 -17.41 3.25
C GLU A 104 -13.21 -17.99 2.68
N ILE A 105 -12.40 -18.63 3.53
CA ILE A 105 -11.15 -19.25 3.12
C ILE A 105 -11.40 -20.37 2.11
N ARG A 106 -12.48 -21.15 2.26
CA ARG A 106 -12.81 -22.19 1.29
C ARG A 106 -13.21 -21.62 -0.06
N LEU A 107 -14.02 -20.58 -0.10
CA LEU A 107 -14.40 -19.92 -1.36
C LEU A 107 -13.16 -19.35 -2.06
N ALA A 108 -12.33 -18.60 -1.32
CA ALA A 108 -11.09 -18.05 -1.84
C ALA A 108 -10.11 -19.13 -2.33
N TRP A 109 -10.07 -20.29 -1.68
CA TRP A 109 -9.26 -21.42 -2.10
C TRP A 109 -9.73 -22.05 -3.41
N GLU A 110 -11.04 -22.13 -3.66
CA GLU A 110 -11.57 -22.59 -4.95
C GLU A 110 -11.22 -21.64 -6.08
N ASP A 111 -11.35 -20.33 -5.85
CA ASP A 111 -10.97 -19.30 -6.82
C ASP A 111 -9.48 -19.36 -7.14
N LEU A 112 -8.62 -19.48 -6.11
CA LEU A 112 -7.18 -19.63 -6.29
C LEU A 112 -6.83 -20.89 -7.08
N LYS A 113 -7.46 -22.02 -6.79
CA LYS A 113 -7.24 -23.25 -7.56
C LYS A 113 -7.62 -23.10 -9.03
N THR A 114 -8.70 -22.36 -9.32
CA THR A 114 -9.13 -22.08 -10.70
C THR A 114 -8.11 -21.19 -11.40
N ALA A 115 -7.69 -20.09 -10.78
CA ALA A 115 -6.66 -19.21 -11.32
C ALA A 115 -5.32 -19.93 -11.56
N LEU A 116 -4.90 -20.83 -10.66
CA LEU A 116 -3.69 -21.64 -10.84
C LEU A 116 -3.81 -22.60 -12.02
N ARG A 117 -4.98 -23.20 -12.26
CA ARG A 117 -5.22 -24.08 -13.42
C ARG A 117 -5.17 -23.30 -14.73
N GLU A 118 -5.83 -22.14 -14.78
CA GLU A 118 -5.84 -21.25 -15.95
C GLU A 118 -4.43 -20.74 -16.27
N ALA A 119 -3.65 -20.40 -15.25
CA ALA A 119 -2.25 -20.01 -15.40
C ALA A 119 -1.30 -21.20 -15.70
N GLY A 120 -1.82 -22.43 -15.78
CA GLY A 120 -1.03 -23.62 -16.14
C GLY A 120 -0.25 -24.27 -15.00
N PHE A 121 -0.41 -23.80 -13.76
CA PHE A 121 0.18 -24.35 -12.53
C PHE A 121 -0.66 -25.51 -11.96
N SER A 122 -1.04 -26.47 -12.80
CA SER A 122 -1.80 -27.63 -12.33
C SER A 122 -0.99 -28.50 -11.37
N LYS A 123 -1.66 -29.12 -10.39
CA LYS A 123 -1.04 -29.95 -9.33
C LYS A 123 0.00 -30.94 -9.89
N SER A 124 -0.32 -31.61 -11.00
CA SER A 124 0.57 -32.58 -11.64
C SER A 124 1.82 -31.94 -12.25
N LYS A 125 1.70 -30.75 -12.85
CA LYS A 125 2.83 -30.03 -13.43
C LYS A 125 3.74 -29.42 -12.37
N VAL A 126 3.16 -28.83 -11.32
CA VAL A 126 3.93 -28.18 -10.24
C VAL A 126 4.68 -29.22 -9.41
N LEU A 127 4.04 -30.32 -9.02
CA LEU A 127 4.70 -31.39 -8.26
C LEU A 127 5.79 -32.09 -9.07
N LYS A 128 5.56 -32.37 -10.36
CA LYS A 128 6.59 -32.91 -11.24
C LYS A 128 7.79 -31.97 -11.35
N LYS A 129 7.56 -30.67 -11.56
CA LYS A 129 8.60 -29.65 -11.65
C LYS A 129 9.38 -29.46 -10.34
N ALA A 130 8.72 -29.58 -9.18
CA ALA A 130 9.39 -29.53 -7.88
C ALA A 130 10.33 -30.73 -7.70
N VAL A 131 9.86 -31.95 -8.01
CA VAL A 131 10.68 -33.17 -7.97
C VAL A 131 11.84 -33.11 -8.96
N ASP A 132 11.63 -32.57 -10.17
CA ASP A 132 12.68 -32.40 -11.17
C ASP A 132 13.74 -31.36 -10.73
N ARG A 133 13.33 -30.29 -10.02
CA ARG A 133 14.24 -29.29 -9.45
C ARG A 133 15.09 -29.88 -8.33
N ASP A 134 14.51 -30.71 -7.48
CA ASP A 134 15.23 -31.36 -6.38
C ASP A 134 16.09 -32.54 -6.86
N LYS A 135 15.83 -33.07 -8.06
CA LYS A 135 16.65 -34.09 -8.75
C LYS A 135 17.73 -33.53 -9.67
N ALA A 136 17.84 -32.21 -9.86
CA ALA A 136 18.93 -31.62 -10.63
C ALA A 136 20.17 -31.47 -9.73
N PRO A 137 21.23 -32.31 -9.87
CA PRO A 137 22.45 -32.11 -9.14
C PRO A 137 23.16 -30.86 -9.68
N GLU A 138 23.52 -30.00 -8.74
CA GLU A 138 24.78 -29.26 -8.67
C GLU A 138 25.76 -29.57 -9.83
N LYS A 139 25.65 -28.81 -10.93
CA LYS A 139 26.78 -28.59 -11.84
C LYS A 139 27.20 -27.14 -11.71
N ALA A 140 27.95 -26.88 -10.65
CA ALA A 140 28.85 -25.73 -10.61
C ALA A 140 29.92 -25.90 -11.70
N PRO A 141 30.20 -24.89 -12.54
CA PRO A 141 31.48 -24.81 -13.22
C PRO A 141 32.52 -24.24 -12.24
N GLU A 142 33.08 -25.13 -11.43
CA GLU A 142 34.42 -24.96 -10.88
C GLU A 142 35.42 -25.21 -12.02
N LYS A 143 36.04 -24.13 -12.53
CA LYS A 143 37.40 -24.03 -13.12
C LYS A 143 37.50 -22.92 -14.16
N ALA A 144 37.85 -21.71 -13.70
CA ALA A 144 38.59 -20.73 -14.49
C ALA A 144 39.24 -19.68 -13.57
N ALA A 145 40.16 -20.11 -12.70
CA ALA A 145 41.02 -19.18 -11.97
C ALA A 145 42.36 -19.83 -11.66
N GLU A 146 43.21 -20.03 -12.69
CA GLU A 146 44.64 -20.06 -12.47
C GLU A 146 45.44 -19.78 -13.76
N LYS A 147 46.07 -18.60 -13.81
CA LYS A 147 47.47 -18.35 -14.21
C LYS A 147 47.66 -16.92 -14.77
N LYS A 148 48.16 -16.01 -13.92
CA LYS A 148 49.45 -15.34 -14.16
C LYS A 148 49.94 -14.62 -12.89
N ALA A 149 51.01 -15.15 -12.31
CA ALA A 149 51.83 -14.49 -11.28
C ALA A 149 53.05 -13.86 -11.94
N THR A 150 53.46 -12.68 -11.43
CA THR A 150 54.81 -12.04 -11.31
C THR A 150 54.64 -10.53 -11.49
N ALA A 151 55.16 -9.60 -10.70
CA ALA A 151 55.95 -9.51 -9.45
C ALA A 151 55.75 -8.03 -8.97
N LYS A 152 55.97 -7.55 -7.74
CA LYS A 152 57.19 -7.57 -6.92
C LYS A 152 56.95 -6.67 -5.67
N THR A 153 57.46 -7.08 -4.50
CA THR A 153 57.97 -6.25 -3.34
C THR A 153 56.96 -5.38 -2.56
N GLU A 154 56.87 -5.30 -1.23
CA GLU A 154 57.74 -5.60 -0.08
C GLU A 154 56.87 -5.63 1.20
N ALA A 155 57.22 -6.49 2.16
CA ALA A 155 56.72 -6.50 3.55
C ALA A 155 57.64 -5.59 4.43
N PRO A 156 57.41 -5.31 5.75
CA PRO A 156 56.78 -6.17 6.75
C PRO A 156 55.86 -5.52 7.81
N THR A 157 55.16 -6.40 8.53
CA THR A 157 54.40 -6.24 9.79
C THR A 157 55.33 -6.08 11.01
N PRO A 158 54.83 -5.76 12.23
CA PRO A 158 54.18 -6.73 13.14
C PRO A 158 52.82 -6.21 13.69
N SER A 159 51.75 -7.01 13.76
CA SER A 159 51.36 -8.00 14.79
C SER A 159 50.90 -7.44 16.14
N VAL A 160 49.92 -8.18 16.73
CA VAL A 160 49.36 -8.15 18.10
C VAL A 160 48.09 -7.27 18.24
N SER A 161 46.93 -7.68 18.76
CA SER A 161 46.34 -8.96 19.21
C SER A 161 44.84 -8.78 19.45
N LEU A 162 44.08 -9.87 19.36
CA LEU A 162 42.73 -10.04 19.89
C LEU A 162 42.63 -9.72 21.40
N THR A 163 41.50 -9.14 21.81
CA THR A 163 40.83 -9.49 23.08
C THR A 163 39.32 -9.49 22.90
N VAL A 164 38.71 -10.61 23.26
CA VAL A 164 37.29 -10.82 23.58
C VAL A 164 37.21 -10.78 25.11
N ASP A 165 36.28 -9.99 25.65
CA ASP A 165 35.57 -10.21 26.93
C ASP A 165 34.49 -9.12 26.98
N GLY A 166 33.19 -9.39 27.15
CA GLY A 166 32.54 -9.95 28.32
C GLY A 166 31.30 -9.06 28.55
N ALA A 167 30.09 -9.56 28.31
CA ALA A 167 29.16 -10.03 29.33
C ALA A 167 28.30 -8.93 29.99
N ALA A 168 26.98 -9.17 29.88
CA ALA A 168 25.92 -8.86 30.84
C ALA A 168 25.38 -7.41 30.99
N GLU A 169 24.12 -7.28 30.56
CA GLU A 169 23.03 -6.50 31.18
C GLU A 169 23.01 -6.65 32.72
N PRO A 170 22.49 -5.66 33.49
CA PRO A 170 21.04 -5.55 33.64
C PRO A 170 20.47 -4.12 33.78
N ALA A 171 19.16 -4.08 33.54
CA ALA A 171 18.18 -2.99 33.66
C ALA A 171 18.27 -2.03 34.87
N ALA A 172 17.91 -0.77 34.62
CA ALA A 172 17.26 0.12 35.62
C ALA A 172 16.33 1.17 34.95
N ALA A 173 15.02 0.94 35.15
CA ALA A 173 13.84 1.81 35.17
C ALA A 173 13.85 3.25 34.60
N PRO A 174 12.71 3.63 33.96
CA PRO A 174 12.05 4.90 34.23
C PRO A 174 10.71 4.69 34.96
N SER A 175 10.49 5.45 36.03
CA SER A 175 9.22 5.59 36.76
C SER A 175 8.76 7.06 36.68
N PRO A 176 7.53 7.44 37.06
CA PRO A 176 6.30 7.28 36.28
C PRO A 176 5.65 8.65 35.95
N ALA A 177 5.09 8.80 34.75
CA ALA A 177 4.27 9.97 34.40
C ALA A 177 2.83 9.80 34.91
N ALA A 178 2.37 10.77 35.68
CA ALA A 178 1.09 10.81 36.39
C ALA A 178 -0.17 10.68 35.49
N PRO A 179 -1.28 10.14 36.00
CA PRO A 179 -2.52 9.96 35.25
C PRO A 179 -3.27 11.27 35.04
N VAL A 180 -3.48 11.65 33.78
CA VAL A 180 -4.34 12.77 33.38
C VAL A 180 -5.81 12.39 33.55
N ARG A 181 -6.53 13.27 34.23
CA ARG A 181 -7.90 13.15 34.74
C ARG A 181 -8.94 13.02 33.62
N LYS A 182 -9.94 12.16 33.86
CA LYS A 182 -11.20 12.05 33.10
C LYS A 182 -11.95 13.41 33.09
N PRO A 183 -12.46 13.90 31.96
CA PRO A 183 -13.47 14.95 31.98
C PRO A 183 -14.86 14.35 32.22
N ARG A 184 -15.42 14.77 33.35
CA ARG A 184 -16.76 14.51 33.87
C ARG A 184 -17.80 15.18 32.97
N ALA A 185 -18.88 14.46 32.68
CA ALA A 185 -20.08 14.96 32.01
C ALA A 185 -20.62 16.23 32.67
N ARG A 186 -20.96 17.24 31.86
CA ARG A 186 -21.84 18.34 32.26
C ARG A 186 -22.95 18.49 31.24
N LYS A 187 -24.14 18.13 31.72
CA LYS A 187 -25.46 18.37 31.14
C LYS A 187 -25.85 19.83 31.43
N ALA A 188 -26.74 20.35 30.57
CA ALA A 188 -27.51 21.59 30.67
C ALA A 188 -26.86 22.88 30.13
N ARG A 189 -27.37 23.34 28.98
CA ARG A 189 -28.22 24.54 28.92
C ARG A 189 -28.98 24.58 27.60
N THR A 190 -30.30 24.42 27.67
CA THR A 190 -31.25 24.68 26.58
C THR A 190 -32.27 25.68 27.12
N ALA A 191 -32.43 26.79 26.43
CA ALA A 191 -33.60 27.70 26.37
C ALA A 191 -33.15 29.09 25.88
N PRO A 192 -34.04 29.94 25.36
CA PRO A 192 -35.28 29.67 24.61
C PRO A 192 -35.43 30.62 23.39
N ALA A 193 -36.38 30.34 22.47
CA ALA A 193 -37.08 31.40 21.75
C ALA A 193 -38.39 30.89 21.12
N THR A 194 -39.49 31.36 21.70
CA THR A 194 -40.78 31.72 21.07
C THR A 194 -41.58 30.64 20.33
N ALA A 195 -42.55 30.10 21.07
CA ALA A 195 -43.88 29.85 20.55
C ALA A 195 -44.77 31.06 20.87
N VAL A 196 -45.49 31.60 19.88
CA VAL A 196 -46.77 32.27 20.08
C VAL A 196 -47.71 31.77 18.99
N ALA A 197 -48.83 31.23 19.44
CA ALA A 197 -49.92 30.68 18.67
C ALA A 197 -50.92 31.77 18.25
N ALA A 198 -51.68 31.48 17.18
CA ALA A 198 -53.14 31.64 17.02
C ALA A 198 -53.44 31.86 15.52
N GLU A 199 -54.11 30.97 14.79
CA GLU A 199 -55.53 30.55 14.85
C GLU A 199 -56.42 31.38 13.88
N GLY A 200 -57.25 30.67 13.09
CA GLY A 200 -58.31 31.20 12.22
C GLY A 200 -57.86 31.59 10.81
N THR A 201 -58.50 31.24 9.69
CA THR A 201 -59.88 30.77 9.45
C THR A 201 -59.98 30.22 8.00
N SER A 202 -60.91 29.28 7.85
CA SER A 202 -61.59 28.75 6.66
C SER A 202 -61.74 29.61 5.41
N SER A 203 -61.77 28.93 4.25
CA SER A 203 -62.73 28.99 3.11
C SER A 203 -62.02 28.50 1.84
N ASP A 204 -62.20 27.25 1.41
CA ASP A 204 -63.26 26.76 0.50
C ASP A 204 -63.38 27.54 -0.82
N SER A 205 -62.96 26.92 -1.93
CA SER A 205 -63.69 26.88 -3.22
C SER A 205 -62.88 26.21 -4.35
N GLY A 206 -63.42 25.12 -4.90
CA GLY A 206 -63.32 24.71 -6.32
C GLY A 206 -61.97 24.13 -6.78
N SER A 207 -61.89 23.11 -7.64
CA SER A 207 -62.88 22.48 -8.50
C SER A 207 -62.38 21.08 -8.85
N ALA A 208 -63.31 20.13 -8.90
CA ALA A 208 -63.12 18.75 -9.29
C ALA A 208 -63.01 18.57 -10.82
N GLY A 209 -62.50 17.39 -11.19
CA GLY A 209 -62.81 16.67 -12.43
C GLY A 209 -61.78 16.84 -13.55
N SER A 210 -61.31 15.80 -14.25
CA SER A 210 -61.66 14.37 -14.28
C SER A 210 -60.55 13.62 -15.03
N SER A 211 -60.36 12.34 -14.69
CA SER A 211 -59.64 11.35 -15.51
C SER A 211 -60.57 10.77 -16.62
N PRO A 212 -60.23 9.64 -17.28
CA PRO A 212 -59.58 9.53 -18.59
C PRO A 212 -60.50 8.93 -19.69
N ALA A 213 -60.00 8.83 -20.94
CA ALA A 213 -60.14 7.69 -21.87
C ALA A 213 -60.14 8.12 -23.35
N ALA A 214 -59.22 7.55 -24.14
CA ALA A 214 -59.44 7.01 -25.48
C ALA A 214 -58.25 6.08 -25.82
#